data_AF-A0A973XDW0-F1
#
_entry.id   AF-A0A973XDW0-F1
#
_cell.length_a   1.000
_cell.length_b   1.000
_cell.length_c   1.000
_cell.angle_alpha   90.00
_cell.angle_beta   90.00
_cell.angle_gamma   90.00
#
_symmetry.space_group_name_H-M   'P 1'
#
loop_
_entity.id
_entity.type
_entity.pdbx_description
1 polymer ?
#
loop_
_entity_poly.entity_id
_entity_poly.type
_entity_poly.pdbx_seq_one_letter_code
_entity_poly.pdbx_strand_id
1 'polypeptide(L)'
;MKKHASPAKATSTEPRTALNLAAKPSDTGFAYTLPYFESLVDLALLEAKKAGATDAGAEVSEGCGLSVSVRNGELENVERNRDKSLGVTVYVGQRRGNASTSDFSPAAIAQTVRAAYD
;
A
#
# COMPACT_ATOMS: atom_id res chain seq x y z
N MET A 1 25.60 -33.91 -40.75
CA MET A 1 25.28 -33.36 -39.41
C MET A 1 24.78 -31.93 -39.58
N LYS A 2 23.46 -31.73 -39.68
CA LYS A 2 22.84 -30.41 -39.91
C LYS A 2 22.66 -29.72 -38.56
N LYS A 3 23.35 -28.60 -38.34
CA LYS A 3 23.17 -27.76 -37.15
C LYS A 3 21.89 -26.93 -37.36
N HIS A 4 20.85 -27.23 -36.60
CA HIS A 4 19.64 -26.42 -36.53
C HIS A 4 19.96 -25.14 -35.73
N ALA A 5 20.03 -24.00 -36.41
CA ALA A 5 20.01 -22.69 -35.79
C ALA A 5 18.54 -22.31 -35.51
N SER A 6 18.23 -22.02 -34.25
CA SER A 6 16.93 -21.51 -33.82
C SER A 6 16.99 -19.98 -33.77
N PRO A 7 16.01 -19.24 -34.31
CA PRO A 7 16.04 -17.77 -34.32
C PRO A 7 15.64 -17.20 -32.95
N ALA A 8 16.37 -16.16 -32.52
CA ALA A 8 16.06 -15.36 -31.34
C ALA A 8 14.69 -14.68 -31.51
N LYS A 9 13.78 -14.92 -30.56
CA LYS A 9 12.49 -14.25 -30.49
C LYS A 9 12.68 -12.88 -29.84
N ALA A 10 12.59 -11.83 -30.65
CA ALA A 10 12.29 -10.50 -30.15
C ALA A 10 10.89 -10.51 -29.53
N THR A 11 10.74 -10.02 -28.30
CA THR A 11 9.44 -9.65 -27.74
C THR A 11 9.54 -8.23 -27.23
N SER A 12 8.67 -7.42 -27.83
CA SER A 12 8.49 -5.99 -27.74
C SER A 12 8.25 -5.50 -26.32
N THR A 13 8.87 -4.36 -26.01
CA THR A 13 8.54 -3.48 -24.90
C THR A 13 7.14 -2.92 -25.14
N GLU A 14 6.12 -3.53 -24.52
CA GLU A 14 4.79 -2.94 -24.41
C GLU A 14 4.75 -1.96 -23.22
N PRO A 15 4.18 -0.75 -23.36
CA PRO A 15 4.08 0.21 -22.27
C PRO A 15 3.09 -0.30 -21.21
N ARG A 16 3.56 -0.48 -19.98
CA ARG A 16 2.76 -0.94 -18.81
C ARG A 16 1.68 0.07 -18.33
N THR A 17 1.42 1.14 -19.07
CA THR A 17 0.66 2.30 -18.58
C THR A 17 -0.87 2.21 -18.79
N ALA A 18 -1.41 1.07 -19.25
CA ALA A 18 -2.83 0.99 -19.61
C ALA A 18 -3.65 -0.07 -18.85
N LEU A 19 -3.23 -0.51 -17.67
CA LEU A 19 -4.01 -1.45 -16.85
C LEU A 19 -4.68 -0.74 -15.66
N ASN A 20 -5.91 -0.30 -15.96
CA ASN A 20 -7.07 -0.34 -15.07
C ASN A 20 -7.34 0.90 -14.18
N LEU A 21 -7.90 1.94 -14.81
CA LEU A 21 -8.62 3.04 -14.12
C LEU A 21 -10.07 2.68 -13.72
N ALA A 22 -10.49 1.41 -13.76
CA ALA A 22 -11.92 1.06 -13.67
C ALA A 22 -12.25 -0.26 -12.94
N ALA A 23 -11.40 -0.79 -12.07
CA ALA A 23 -11.87 -1.80 -11.12
C ALA A 23 -12.77 -1.12 -10.10
N LYS A 24 -14.08 -1.39 -10.14
CA LYS A 24 -14.98 -1.03 -9.03
C LYS A 24 -14.48 -1.77 -7.78
N PRO A 25 -14.23 -1.08 -6.66
CA PRO A 25 -13.73 -1.71 -5.42
C PRO A 25 -14.66 -2.81 -4.87
N SER A 26 -15.90 -2.91 -5.34
CA SER A 26 -16.87 -3.90 -4.86
C SER A 26 -16.56 -5.36 -5.20
N ASP A 27 -15.81 -5.65 -6.28
CA ASP A 27 -15.62 -7.04 -6.74
C ASP A 27 -14.46 -7.78 -6.05
N THR A 28 -13.56 -7.05 -5.37
CA THR A 28 -12.34 -7.62 -4.77
C THR A 28 -12.37 -7.69 -3.24
N GLY A 29 -13.40 -7.12 -2.60
CA GLY A 29 -13.51 -7.04 -1.14
C GLY A 29 -12.78 -5.84 -0.50
N PHE A 30 -11.89 -5.19 -1.24
CA PHE A 30 -11.09 -4.03 -0.82
C PHE A 30 -11.77 -2.70 -1.20
N ALA A 31 -11.74 -1.71 -0.31
CA ALA A 31 -12.32 -0.40 -0.56
C ALA A 31 -11.43 0.49 -1.45
N TYR A 32 -10.14 0.21 -1.53
CA TYR A 32 -9.15 1.03 -2.22
C TYR A 32 -8.47 0.31 -3.39
N THR A 33 -7.92 1.10 -4.32
CA THR A 33 -7.19 0.58 -5.49
C THR A 33 -5.68 0.70 -5.28
N LEU A 34 -4.90 -0.13 -5.97
CA LEU A 34 -3.44 -0.04 -5.93
C LEU A 34 -2.91 1.36 -6.32
N PRO A 35 -3.39 2.02 -7.40
CA PRO A 35 -2.95 3.37 -7.72
C PRO A 35 -3.27 4.40 -6.64
N TYR A 36 -4.36 4.22 -5.89
CA TYR A 36 -4.65 5.09 -4.75
C TYR A 36 -3.62 4.89 -3.64
N PHE A 37 -3.26 3.65 -3.30
CA PHE A 37 -2.19 3.35 -2.35
C PHE A 37 -0.83 3.92 -2.76
N GLU A 38 -0.45 3.78 -4.03
CA GLU A 38 0.76 4.41 -4.59
C GLU A 38 0.77 5.92 -4.31
N SER A 39 -0.36 6.60 -4.55
CA SER A 39 -0.48 8.04 -4.31
C SER A 39 -0.33 8.45 -2.83
N LEU A 40 -0.77 7.60 -1.89
CA LEU A 40 -0.62 7.85 -0.46
C LEU A 40 0.83 7.68 0.00
N VAL A 41 1.51 6.64 -0.51
CA VAL A 41 2.94 6.40 -0.25
C VAL A 41 3.77 7.56 -0.81
N ASP A 42 3.50 7.97 -2.05
CA ASP A 42 4.18 9.11 -2.68
C ASP A 42 3.99 10.40 -1.88
N LEU A 43 2.77 10.67 -1.40
CA LEU A 43 2.49 11.83 -0.57
C LEU A 43 3.28 11.78 0.75
N ALA A 44 3.30 10.64 1.45
CA ALA A 44 4.02 10.49 2.71
C ALA A 44 5.53 10.69 2.53
N LEU A 45 6.12 10.10 1.48
CA LEU A 45 7.55 10.25 1.16
C LEU A 45 7.89 11.69 0.75
N LEU A 46 7.00 12.34 -0.02
CA LEU A 46 7.17 13.75 -0.39
C LEU A 46 7.15 14.66 0.84
N GLU A 47 6.19 14.47 1.75
CA GLU A 47 6.12 15.24 3.00
C GLU A 47 7.35 14.97 3.88
N ALA A 48 7.85 13.73 3.98
CA ALA A 48 9.05 13.42 4.76
C ALA A 48 10.29 14.14 4.21
N LYS A 49 10.43 14.14 2.87
CA LYS A 49 11.49 14.88 2.19
C LYS A 49 11.37 16.39 2.42
N LYS A 50 10.16 16.96 2.37
CA LYS A 50 9.92 18.39 2.67
C LYS A 50 10.25 18.73 4.12
N ALA A 51 10.00 17.83 5.06
CA ALA A 51 10.32 18.01 6.48
C ALA A 51 11.83 18.05 6.75
N GLY A 52 12.65 17.44 5.88
CA GLY A 52 14.11 17.41 6.00
C GLY A 52 14.69 16.02 6.28
N ALA A 53 13.91 14.97 6.09
CA ALA A 53 14.39 13.59 6.23
C ALA A 53 15.59 13.33 5.30
N THR A 54 16.61 12.64 5.81
CA THR A 54 17.72 12.15 4.99
C THR A 54 17.33 10.89 4.21
N ASP A 55 16.46 10.07 4.79
CA ASP A 55 15.88 8.90 4.14
C ASP A 55 14.49 8.61 4.74
N ALA A 56 13.64 7.89 4.03
CA ALA A 56 12.31 7.52 4.52
C ALA A 56 11.77 6.26 3.83
N GLY A 57 10.96 5.50 4.57
CA GLY A 57 10.16 4.39 4.04
C GLY A 57 8.71 4.57 4.46
N ALA A 58 7.78 4.23 3.59
CA ALA A 58 6.35 4.25 3.88
C ALA A 58 5.69 2.95 3.40
N GLU A 59 4.70 2.50 4.16
CA GLU A 59 3.84 1.38 3.79
C GLU A 59 2.37 1.78 3.95
N VAL A 60 1.51 1.20 3.11
CA VAL A 60 0.07 1.34 3.22
C VAL A 60 -0.57 -0.03 3.06
N SER A 61 -1.56 -0.31 3.89
CA SER A 61 -2.26 -1.59 3.91
C SER A 61 -3.74 -1.39 4.12
N GLU A 62 -4.52 -2.33 3.59
CA GLU A 62 -5.92 -2.56 3.93
C GLU A 62 -6.09 -4.06 4.15
N GLY A 63 -6.83 -4.42 5.20
CA GLY A 63 -7.30 -5.77 5.43
C GLY A 63 -8.82 -5.79 5.44
N CYS A 64 -9.37 -6.90 4.96
CA CYS A 64 -10.79 -7.18 5.07
C CYS A 64 -11.00 -8.67 5.34
N GLY A 65 -11.91 -8.99 6.27
CA GLY A 65 -12.15 -10.37 6.69
C GLY A 65 -13.57 -10.58 7.20
N LEU A 66 -13.98 -11.85 7.21
CA LEU A 66 -15.20 -12.33 7.85
C LEU A 66 -14.82 -13.47 8.79
N SER A 67 -15.07 -13.29 10.09
CA SER A 67 -14.87 -14.30 11.12
C SER A 67 -16.22 -14.86 11.55
N VAL A 68 -16.32 -16.18 11.64
CA VAL A 68 -17.54 -16.89 12.07
C VAL A 68 -17.17 -17.88 13.15
N SER A 69 -17.85 -17.83 14.30
CA SER A 69 -17.67 -18.79 15.38
C SER A 69 -18.96 -19.54 15.69
N VAL A 70 -18.82 -20.81 16.05
CA VAL A 70 -19.90 -21.73 16.41
C VAL A 70 -19.55 -22.40 17.73
N ARG A 71 -20.54 -22.59 18.59
CA ARG A 71 -20.40 -23.30 19.86
C ARG A 71 -21.60 -24.19 20.09
N ASN A 72 -21.34 -25.46 20.44
CA ASN A 72 -22.36 -26.49 20.60
C ASN A 72 -23.29 -26.67 19.37
N GLY A 73 -22.75 -26.44 18.16
CA GLY A 73 -23.52 -26.55 16.92
C GLY A 73 -24.37 -25.32 16.59
N GLU A 74 -24.39 -24.30 17.46
CA GLU A 74 -25.12 -23.06 17.24
C GLU A 74 -24.17 -21.92 16.85
N LEU A 75 -24.63 -21.09 15.91
CA LEU A 75 -23.91 -19.89 15.50
C LEU A 75 -23.78 -18.94 16.70
N GLU A 76 -22.56 -18.54 17.01
CA GLU A 76 -22.27 -17.66 18.15
C GLU A 76 -21.94 -16.24 17.68
N ASN A 77 -21.02 -16.08 16.73
CA ASN A 77 -20.60 -14.78 16.25
C ASN A 77 -20.39 -14.75 14.73
N VAL A 78 -20.69 -13.60 14.12
CA VAL A 78 -20.34 -13.26 12.75
C VAL A 78 -19.79 -11.83 12.77
N GLU A 79 -18.50 -11.68 12.55
CA GLU A 79 -17.81 -10.39 12.59
C GLU A 79 -17.18 -10.09 11.23
N ARG A 80 -17.34 -8.85 10.77
CA ARG A 80 -16.67 -8.33 9.59
C ARG A 80 -15.60 -7.32 9.99
N ASN A 81 -14.35 -7.64 9.69
CA ASN A 81 -13.20 -6.77 9.96
C ASN A 81 -12.85 -6.00 8.69
N ARG A 82 -12.58 -4.70 8.86
CA ARG A 82 -12.03 -3.81 7.83
C ARG A 82 -11.06 -2.83 8.48
N ASP A 83 -9.79 -3.03 8.23
CA ASP A 83 -8.70 -2.23 8.75
C ASP A 83 -7.93 -1.58 7.60
N LYS A 84 -7.35 -0.42 7.88
CA LYS A 84 -6.47 0.29 6.97
C LYS A 84 -5.43 1.05 7.75
N SER A 85 -4.22 1.11 7.23
CA SER A 85 -3.13 1.85 7.88
C SER A 85 -2.14 2.40 6.87
N LEU A 86 -1.56 3.55 7.17
CA LEU A 86 -0.37 4.09 6.54
C LEU A 86 0.68 4.26 7.63
N GLY A 87 1.82 3.61 7.46
CA GLY A 87 2.99 3.73 8.32
C GLY A 87 4.10 4.49 7.61
N VAL A 88 4.81 5.36 8.33
CA VAL A 88 6.00 6.03 7.83
C VAL A 88 7.13 5.91 8.85
N THR A 89 8.32 5.59 8.34
CA THR A 89 9.58 5.61 9.08
C THR A 89 10.47 6.66 8.45
N VAL A 90 10.94 7.59 9.27
CA VAL A 90 11.77 8.71 8.85
C VAL A 90 13.15 8.58 9.47
N TYR A 91 14.19 8.88 8.68
CA TYR A 91 15.57 8.90 9.12
C TYR A 91 16.14 10.33 9.01
N VAL A 92 16.87 10.75 10.05
CA VAL A 92 17.63 12.01 10.07
C VAL A 92 19.06 11.69 10.52
N GLY A 93 19.93 11.44 9.53
CA GLY A 93 21.25 10.87 9.75
C GLY A 93 21.12 9.47 10.38
N GLN A 94 21.63 9.31 11.60
CA GLN A 94 21.58 8.05 12.34
C GLN A 94 20.37 7.93 13.28
N ARG A 95 19.46 8.92 13.30
CA ARG A 95 18.22 8.89 14.11
C ARG A 95 17.06 8.38 13.26
N ARG A 96 16.14 7.66 13.91
CA ARG A 96 14.93 7.11 13.28
C ARG A 96 13.70 7.40 14.13
N GLY A 97 12.64 7.88 13.50
CA GLY A 97 11.30 7.97 14.08
C GLY A 97 10.27 7.23 13.23
N ASN A 98 9.17 6.81 13.84
CA ASN A 98 8.06 6.16 13.16
C ASN A 98 6.72 6.71 13.63
N ALA A 99 5.74 6.66 12.75
CA ALA A 99 4.36 6.98 13.07
C ALA A 99 3.43 6.24 12.10
N SER A 100 2.18 6.10 12.49
CA SER A 100 1.15 5.50 11.62
C SER A 100 -0.20 6.17 11.82
N THR A 101 -1.07 6.07 10.81
CA THR A 101 -2.43 6.58 10.84
C THR A 101 -3.37 5.67 10.05
N SER A 102 -4.64 5.61 10.46
CA SER A 102 -5.72 5.02 9.66
C SER A 102 -6.53 6.08 8.90
N ASP A 103 -6.21 7.37 9.02
CA ASP A 103 -6.80 8.45 8.24
C ASP A 103 -5.90 8.79 7.03
N PHE A 104 -6.44 8.56 5.83
CA PHE A 104 -5.77 8.83 4.55
C PHE A 104 -6.01 10.25 4.01
N SER A 105 -6.58 11.14 4.83
CA SER A 105 -6.65 12.56 4.48
C SER A 105 -5.23 13.14 4.35
N PRO A 106 -4.98 14.03 3.37
CA PRO A 106 -3.65 14.63 3.20
C PRO A 106 -3.13 15.33 4.46
N ALA A 107 -4.02 15.92 5.26
CA ALA A 107 -3.69 16.56 6.52
C ALA A 107 -3.18 15.55 7.57
N ALA A 108 -3.87 14.41 7.72
CA ALA A 108 -3.44 13.37 8.65
C ALA A 108 -2.11 12.73 8.23
N ILE A 109 -1.87 12.56 6.93
CA ILE A 109 -0.60 12.05 6.41
C ILE A 109 0.54 13.02 6.74
N ALA A 110 0.37 14.32 6.46
CA ALA A 110 1.37 15.33 6.79
C ALA A 110 1.65 15.38 8.30
N GLN A 111 0.60 15.29 9.13
CA GLN A 111 0.76 15.25 10.59
C GLN A 111 1.49 13.98 11.06
N THR A 112 1.20 12.84 10.47
CA THR A 112 1.84 11.56 10.80
C THR A 112 3.32 11.59 10.45
N VAL A 113 3.67 12.12 9.28
CA VAL A 113 5.06 12.34 8.88
C VAL A 113 5.78 13.28 9.84
N ARG A 114 5.14 14.38 10.23
CA ARG A 114 5.71 15.30 11.20
C ARG A 114 5.95 14.65 12.55
N ALA A 115 5.02 13.83 13.03
CA ALA A 115 5.19 13.07 14.27
C ALA A 115 6.32 12.03 14.19
N ALA A 116 6.63 11.50 13.00
CA ALA A 116 7.78 10.63 12.81
C ALA A 116 9.12 11.39 12.66
N TYR A 117 9.08 12.67 12.28
CA TYR A 117 10.26 13.52 12.06
C TYR A 117 10.71 14.28 13.31
N ASP A 118 9.76 14.84 14.06
CA ASP A 118 9.98 15.62 15.29
C ASP A 118 10.58 14.74 16.42
#